data_AF-A0AAN6MG21-F1
#
_entry.id   AF-A0AAN6MG21-F1
#
_cell.length_a   1.000
_cell.length_b   1.000
_cell.length_c   1.000
_cell.angle_alpha   90.00
_cell.angle_beta   90.00
_cell.angle_gamma   90.00
#
_symmetry.space_group_name_H-M   'P 1'
#
loop_
_entity.id
_entity.type
_entity.pdbx_description
1 polymer ?
#
loop_
_entity_poly.entity_id
_entity_poly.type
_entity_poly.pdbx_seq_one_letter_code
_entity_poly.pdbx_strand_id
1 'polypeptide(L)'
;MKTLSPLLLAAGLSLVEPWAQAQLSGSVGPTTSRAAKAAKKVCNIMNYGGVASATTDNSAAITAAWNACKSGGEVYIPSGNYGLSTWVTLSGGTGVSINLEGVIYRITSATAGGHMIAISSTSDFEFYSGNSKGAMQGYGYLLNASDPRLVRLTKVTNFSFHDIALVDAAQFHIVMDTCSNGEVYNTIIRGGSLGGLDGVDIWGSNVWIHDIEVTNKDECITVKSPASNILIENIFCNWSGGSALGSLGANTDISNIYYRNVYSQNCNQMYMIKSWGGSGTVRNVKLENFWGHTNAYTLNLNAYWTSMTQAAGNGISYQNITFSGWKGTNSNGAQRGSVQVLCPSGVPCTGITVKDVNIWTESGSTEKEICQNAYGSGTCLKSGSGGTYTTTVTRTTASNYAIQTMPGEIKAWGLGTQIPIPAIPTTFFPGLKPISALMAANGGGGSSPTTTTTTTTAKPTTMSATGGGGSGTQSQYGQCGGSGYSGPTACAAPYACSTQNTYYAQCL
;
A
#
# COMPACT_ATOMS: atom_id res chain seq x y z
N MET A 1 6.94 75.96 -11.54
CA MET A 1 7.53 75.15 -10.45
C MET A 1 6.45 74.19 -9.96
N LYS A 2 6.60 72.90 -10.28
CA LYS A 2 5.61 71.86 -9.99
C LYS A 2 5.89 71.29 -8.59
N THR A 3 4.87 71.33 -7.73
CA THR A 3 4.86 70.75 -6.39
C THR A 3 4.73 69.22 -6.49
N LEU A 4 5.74 68.49 -5.99
CA LEU A 4 5.69 67.04 -5.82
C LEU A 4 4.88 66.68 -4.58
N SER A 5 3.98 65.70 -4.74
CA SER A 5 3.20 65.06 -3.69
C SER A 5 3.95 63.80 -3.19
N PRO A 6 3.99 63.48 -1.88
CA PRO A 6 4.63 62.27 -1.40
C PRO A 6 3.71 61.06 -1.62
N LEU A 7 4.17 60.14 -2.44
CA LEU A 7 3.56 58.84 -2.67
C LEU A 7 3.73 57.98 -1.39
N LEU A 8 2.64 57.70 -0.68
CA LEU A 8 2.64 56.67 0.36
C LEU A 8 2.86 55.31 -0.30
N LEU A 9 4.05 54.75 -0.14
CA LEU A 9 4.33 53.35 -0.44
C LEU A 9 3.65 52.50 0.64
N ALA A 10 2.47 51.97 0.36
CA ALA A 10 1.91 50.88 1.14
C ALA A 10 2.75 49.62 0.86
N ALA A 11 3.74 49.36 1.71
CA ALA A 11 4.44 48.09 1.74
C ALA A 11 3.44 47.00 2.17
N GLY A 12 2.91 46.27 1.18
CA GLY A 12 2.16 45.05 1.43
C GLY A 12 3.09 44.04 2.10
N LEU A 13 2.99 43.90 3.41
CA LEU A 13 3.44 42.70 4.10
C LEU A 13 2.59 41.54 3.57
N SER A 14 3.08 40.85 2.56
CA SER A 14 2.65 39.46 2.32
C SER A 14 3.09 38.68 3.56
N LEU A 15 2.13 38.40 4.44
CA LEU A 15 2.25 37.34 5.44
C LEU A 15 2.47 36.04 4.67
N VAL A 16 3.74 35.72 4.44
CA VAL A 16 4.16 34.41 3.99
C VAL A 16 3.85 33.51 5.19
N GLU A 17 2.70 32.83 5.15
CA GLU A 17 2.40 31.78 6.11
C GLU A 17 3.60 30.82 6.13
N PRO A 18 4.18 30.52 7.31
CA PRO A 18 5.26 29.55 7.40
C PRO A 18 4.63 28.16 7.27
N TRP A 19 4.35 27.74 6.04
CA TRP A 19 4.08 26.34 5.74
C TRP A 19 5.39 25.60 5.98
N ALA A 20 5.56 25.04 7.18
CA ALA A 20 6.65 24.14 7.50
C ALA A 20 6.55 22.91 6.59
N GLN A 21 7.15 23.01 5.40
CA GLN A 21 7.30 21.93 4.45
C GLN A 21 8.42 20.99 4.91
N ALA A 22 8.12 20.17 5.91
CA ALA A 22 8.80 18.90 6.21
C ALA A 22 7.88 18.10 7.14
N GLN A 23 7.09 17.20 6.56
CA GLN A 23 6.02 16.47 7.26
C GLN A 23 6.60 15.27 8.02
N LEU A 24 7.64 14.65 7.44
CA LEU A 24 8.55 13.76 8.13
C LEU A 24 9.39 14.56 9.13
N SER A 25 9.60 13.99 10.31
CA SER A 25 10.39 14.61 11.37
C SER A 25 11.87 14.23 11.32
N GLY A 26 12.28 13.37 10.37
CA GLY A 26 13.66 12.92 10.18
C GLY A 26 13.78 11.93 9.03
N SER A 27 14.92 11.24 8.95
CA SER A 27 15.12 10.15 7.99
C SER A 27 14.16 8.99 8.24
N VAL A 28 13.74 8.35 7.16
CA VAL A 28 12.99 7.08 7.19
C VAL A 28 13.84 5.98 6.56
N GLY A 29 13.42 4.74 6.72
CA GLY A 29 14.09 3.58 6.14
C GLY A 29 15.11 2.91 7.06
N PRO A 30 15.70 1.79 6.62
CA PRO A 30 16.74 1.07 7.35
C PRO A 30 18.03 1.90 7.46
N THR A 31 18.79 1.70 8.53
CA THR A 31 20.06 2.41 8.77
C THR A 31 21.26 1.72 8.15
N THR A 32 21.14 0.43 7.81
CA THR A 32 22.18 -0.33 7.09
C THR A 32 21.62 -0.90 5.78
N SER A 33 22.46 -0.93 4.74
CA SER A 33 22.02 -1.38 3.41
C SER A 33 21.82 -2.90 3.37
N ARG A 34 20.90 -3.37 2.51
CA ARG A 34 20.71 -4.79 2.18
C ARG A 34 22.02 -5.53 1.92
N ALA A 35 22.90 -4.93 1.10
CA ALA A 35 24.19 -5.51 0.76
C ALA A 35 25.09 -5.71 1.98
N ALA A 36 25.08 -4.79 2.95
CA ALA A 36 25.84 -4.95 4.19
C ALA A 36 25.25 -6.07 5.08
N LYS A 37 23.92 -6.18 5.14
CA LYS A 37 23.22 -7.25 5.89
C LYS A 37 23.52 -8.63 5.28
N ALA A 38 23.37 -8.77 3.96
CA ALA A 38 23.69 -9.99 3.23
C ALA A 38 25.18 -10.37 3.33
N ALA A 39 26.09 -9.38 3.24
CA ALA A 39 27.53 -9.62 3.39
C ALA A 39 27.90 -10.14 4.80
N LYS A 40 27.13 -9.79 5.83
CA LYS A 40 27.31 -10.34 7.17
C LYS A 40 26.93 -11.81 7.22
N LYS A 41 25.73 -12.15 6.75
CA LYS A 41 25.23 -13.52 6.71
C LYS A 41 23.95 -13.62 5.87
N VAL A 42 23.88 -14.60 4.98
CA VAL A 42 22.63 -14.98 4.30
C VAL A 42 22.11 -16.30 4.88
N CYS A 43 20.90 -16.26 5.42
CA CYS A 43 20.16 -17.41 5.91
C CYS A 43 19.09 -17.79 4.88
N ASN A 44 19.52 -18.50 3.83
CA ASN A 44 18.62 -19.07 2.84
C ASN A 44 17.74 -20.16 3.49
N ILE A 45 16.41 -20.02 3.46
CA ILE A 45 15.49 -20.94 4.14
C ILE A 45 15.67 -22.40 3.70
N MET A 46 16.16 -22.65 2.48
CA MET A 46 16.44 -24.00 1.98
C MET A 46 17.51 -24.71 2.81
N ASN A 47 18.46 -23.98 3.39
CA ASN A 47 19.48 -24.51 4.30
C ASN A 47 18.95 -24.78 5.71
N TYR A 48 17.71 -24.39 6.00
CA TYR A 48 17.03 -24.57 7.28
C TYR A 48 15.80 -25.49 7.13
N GLY A 49 15.77 -26.34 6.11
CA GLY A 49 14.69 -27.30 5.87
C GLY A 49 13.52 -26.76 5.06
N GLY A 50 13.67 -25.59 4.43
CA GLY A 50 12.68 -25.05 3.52
C GLY A 50 12.49 -25.92 2.28
N VAL A 51 11.26 -25.98 1.79
CA VAL A 51 10.87 -26.73 0.59
C VAL A 51 10.06 -25.81 -0.31
N ALA A 52 10.51 -25.66 -1.55
CA ALA A 52 9.82 -24.91 -2.59
C ALA A 52 8.58 -25.67 -3.12
N SER A 53 7.59 -25.81 -2.24
CA SER A 53 6.25 -26.31 -2.54
C SER A 53 5.19 -25.42 -1.89
N ALA A 54 4.14 -25.08 -2.64
CA ALA A 54 2.99 -24.32 -2.13
C ALA A 54 2.20 -25.06 -1.03
N THR A 55 2.43 -26.37 -0.86
CA THR A 55 1.67 -27.23 0.07
C THR A 55 2.49 -27.72 1.25
N THR A 56 3.79 -27.42 1.30
CA THR A 56 4.66 -27.79 2.44
C THR A 56 4.80 -26.58 3.37
N ASP A 57 4.59 -26.79 4.68
CA ASP A 57 4.74 -25.70 5.66
C ASP A 57 6.21 -25.31 5.83
N ASN A 58 6.51 -24.05 5.53
CA ASN A 58 7.85 -23.48 5.64
C ASN A 58 8.08 -22.66 6.92
N SER A 59 7.10 -22.65 7.84
CA SER A 59 7.13 -21.88 9.09
C SER A 59 8.40 -22.12 9.93
N ALA A 60 8.79 -23.39 10.10
CA ALA A 60 9.98 -23.79 10.86
C ALA A 60 11.27 -23.31 10.19
N ALA A 61 11.37 -23.44 8.86
CA ALA A 61 12.54 -23.01 8.09
C ALA A 61 12.72 -21.47 8.15
N ILE A 62 11.63 -20.72 7.98
CA ILE A 62 11.65 -19.25 8.10
C ILE A 62 12.05 -18.83 9.52
N THR A 63 11.48 -19.47 10.55
CA THR A 63 11.80 -19.16 11.96
C THR A 63 13.25 -19.47 12.30
N ALA A 64 13.79 -20.61 11.82
CA ALA A 64 15.18 -20.99 12.02
C ALA A 64 16.14 -20.04 11.29
N ALA A 65 15.85 -19.69 10.04
CA ALA A 65 16.62 -18.71 9.27
C ALA A 65 16.62 -17.33 9.96
N TRP A 66 15.47 -16.87 10.45
CA TRP A 66 15.37 -15.64 11.25
C TRP A 66 16.26 -15.71 12.49
N ASN A 67 16.14 -16.75 13.31
CA ASN A 67 16.94 -16.88 14.52
C ASN A 67 18.44 -16.89 14.23
N ALA A 68 18.85 -17.42 13.08
CA ALA A 68 20.24 -17.44 12.64
C ALA A 68 20.75 -16.10 12.07
N CYS A 69 19.87 -15.20 11.61
CA CYS A 69 20.24 -13.95 10.92
C CYS A 69 19.70 -12.66 11.58
N LYS A 70 18.85 -12.73 12.61
CA LYS A 70 18.19 -11.56 13.20
C LYS A 70 19.14 -10.51 13.79
N SER A 71 20.41 -10.82 14.00
CA SER A 71 21.44 -9.88 14.48
C SER A 71 22.37 -9.45 13.35
N GLY A 72 21.84 -8.79 12.32
CA GLY A 72 22.63 -8.15 11.27
C GLY A 72 22.65 -8.84 9.90
N GLY A 73 21.93 -9.95 9.71
CA GLY A 73 21.96 -10.77 8.50
C GLY A 73 20.73 -10.62 7.61
N GLU A 74 20.64 -11.46 6.58
CA GLU A 74 19.51 -11.54 5.67
C GLU A 74 18.82 -12.90 5.75
N VAL A 75 17.51 -12.92 5.94
CA VAL A 75 16.67 -14.10 5.68
C VAL A 75 16.32 -14.10 4.20
N TYR A 76 16.75 -15.14 3.47
CA TYR A 76 16.55 -15.23 2.03
C TYR A 76 15.54 -16.33 1.70
N ILE A 77 14.46 -15.95 1.00
CA ILE A 77 13.43 -16.83 0.46
C ILE A 77 13.57 -16.81 -1.07
N PRO A 78 14.23 -17.80 -1.68
CA PRO A 78 14.51 -17.81 -3.12
C PRO A 78 13.24 -17.85 -3.97
N SER A 79 13.35 -17.59 -5.27
CA SER A 79 12.23 -17.82 -6.19
C SER A 79 11.72 -19.26 -6.11
N GLY A 80 10.40 -19.41 -6.09
CA GLY A 80 9.71 -20.67 -5.84
C GLY A 80 8.38 -20.42 -5.15
N ASN A 81 7.64 -21.49 -4.91
CA ASN A 81 6.36 -21.45 -4.19
C ASN A 81 6.56 -22.04 -2.80
N TYR A 82 6.08 -21.40 -1.74
CA TYR A 82 6.29 -21.84 -0.36
C TYR A 82 4.98 -21.80 0.40
N GLY A 83 4.54 -22.95 0.89
CA GLY A 83 3.35 -23.05 1.73
C GLY A 83 3.62 -22.55 3.15
N LEU A 84 2.59 -21.98 3.78
CA LEU A 84 2.57 -21.62 5.18
C LEU A 84 1.25 -22.07 5.81
N SER A 85 1.33 -23.01 6.75
CA SER A 85 0.18 -23.46 7.57
C SER A 85 0.28 -22.99 9.02
N THR A 86 1.49 -22.72 9.49
CA THR A 86 1.74 -22.17 10.83
C THR A 86 2.29 -20.76 10.72
N TRP A 87 1.74 -19.83 11.49
CA TRP A 87 2.14 -18.43 11.46
C TRP A 87 3.49 -18.18 12.11
N VAL A 88 4.28 -17.28 11.53
CA VAL A 88 5.60 -16.94 12.04
C VAL A 88 5.57 -15.60 12.77
N THR A 89 6.05 -15.60 14.01
CA THR A 89 6.30 -14.38 14.78
C THR A 89 7.81 -14.20 14.94
N LEU A 90 8.35 -13.25 14.20
CA LEU A 90 9.77 -12.95 14.11
C LEU A 90 10.07 -11.71 14.95
N SER A 91 10.81 -11.88 16.04
CA SER A 91 11.01 -10.82 17.04
C SER A 91 12.48 -10.56 17.38
N GLY A 92 12.76 -9.35 17.85
CA GLY A 92 14.05 -8.96 18.42
C GLY A 92 15.16 -8.89 17.39
N GLY A 93 14.85 -8.46 16.17
CA GLY A 93 15.85 -8.28 15.12
C GLY A 93 16.53 -6.92 15.18
N THR A 94 17.77 -6.86 14.72
CA THR A 94 18.56 -5.63 14.61
C THR A 94 19.43 -5.71 13.37
N GLY A 95 19.27 -4.78 12.43
CA GLY A 95 20.05 -4.75 11.19
C GLY A 95 19.75 -5.95 10.29
N VAL A 96 18.49 -6.40 10.23
CA VAL A 96 18.10 -7.63 9.54
C VAL A 96 17.22 -7.34 8.34
N SER A 97 17.37 -8.10 7.26
CA SER A 97 16.47 -8.08 6.10
C SER A 97 15.73 -9.41 5.91
N ILE A 98 14.55 -9.34 5.30
CA ILE A 98 13.88 -10.46 4.65
C ILE A 98 13.84 -10.15 3.16
N ASN A 99 14.53 -10.96 2.37
CA ASN A 99 14.47 -10.92 0.92
C ASN A 99 13.54 -12.05 0.41
N LEU A 100 12.37 -11.67 -0.09
CA LEU A 100 11.34 -12.56 -0.63
C LEU A 100 11.35 -12.49 -2.16
N GLU A 101 11.99 -13.47 -2.80
CA GLU A 101 12.02 -13.58 -4.28
C GLU A 101 10.98 -14.58 -4.82
N GLY A 102 10.36 -15.35 -3.93
CA GLY A 102 9.32 -16.33 -4.21
C GLY A 102 7.92 -15.89 -3.80
N VAL A 103 6.99 -16.84 -3.80
CA VAL A 103 5.60 -16.62 -3.40
C VAL A 103 5.27 -17.46 -2.18
N ILE A 104 4.76 -16.81 -1.13
CA ILE A 104 4.23 -17.49 0.07
C ILE A 104 2.73 -17.72 -0.12
N TYR A 105 2.29 -18.97 0.00
CA TYR A 105 0.89 -19.38 -0.11
C TYR A 105 0.34 -19.77 1.25
N ARG A 106 -0.84 -19.24 1.61
CA ARG A 106 -1.61 -19.80 2.72
C ARG A 106 -2.02 -21.24 2.38
N ILE A 107 -1.76 -22.19 3.27
CA ILE A 107 -2.29 -23.55 3.13
C ILE A 107 -3.74 -23.59 3.63
N THR A 108 -4.61 -24.37 3.00
CA THR A 108 -6.04 -24.43 3.35
C THR A 108 -6.31 -24.94 4.78
N SER A 109 -5.46 -25.84 5.29
CA SER A 109 -5.47 -26.34 6.67
C SER A 109 -4.70 -25.47 7.67
N ALA A 110 -4.39 -24.21 7.31
CA ALA A 110 -3.59 -23.34 8.16
C ALA A 110 -4.30 -22.93 9.46
N THR A 111 -3.49 -22.43 10.40
CA THR A 111 -3.91 -21.89 11.69
C THR A 111 -4.97 -20.80 11.50
N ALA A 112 -6.06 -20.82 12.27
CA ALA A 112 -7.04 -19.74 12.22
C ALA A 112 -6.51 -18.45 12.88
N GLY A 113 -6.95 -17.30 12.40
CA GLY A 113 -6.74 -15.98 12.99
C GLY A 113 -5.30 -15.52 12.88
N GLY A 114 -4.93 -14.50 13.65
CA GLY A 114 -3.55 -14.02 13.72
C GLY A 114 -3.03 -13.35 12.43
N HIS A 115 -1.72 -13.45 12.20
CA HIS A 115 -1.00 -12.86 11.09
C HIS A 115 -0.06 -13.89 10.49
N MET A 116 -0.11 -14.14 9.19
CA MET A 116 0.78 -15.12 8.53
C MET A 116 2.25 -14.84 8.86
N ILE A 117 2.65 -13.56 8.75
CA ILE A 117 3.97 -13.08 9.15
C ILE A 117 3.80 -11.87 10.08
N ALA A 118 4.29 -11.99 11.30
CA ALA A 118 4.40 -10.89 12.25
C ALA A 118 5.86 -10.57 12.55
N ILE A 119 6.27 -9.32 12.38
CA ILE A 119 7.58 -8.78 12.78
C ILE A 119 7.37 -7.90 14.01
N SER A 120 8.09 -8.13 15.10
CA SER A 120 7.89 -7.35 16.33
C SER A 120 9.18 -6.96 17.06
N SER A 121 9.20 -5.76 17.65
CA SER A 121 10.34 -5.26 18.44
C SER A 121 11.67 -5.38 17.69
N THR A 122 11.70 -4.87 16.46
CA THR A 122 12.83 -5.00 15.53
C THR A 122 13.28 -3.60 15.07
N SER A 123 14.59 -3.39 14.96
CA SER A 123 15.16 -2.13 14.48
C SER A 123 16.06 -2.33 13.26
N ASP A 124 16.16 -1.34 12.37
CA ASP A 124 16.96 -1.43 11.15
C ASP A 124 16.55 -2.64 10.30
N PHE A 125 15.30 -2.62 9.85
CA PHE A 125 14.62 -3.75 9.24
C PHE A 125 14.23 -3.49 7.79
N GLU A 126 14.35 -4.48 6.92
CA GLU A 126 13.93 -4.34 5.53
C GLU A 126 13.22 -5.60 5.06
N PHE A 127 12.00 -5.46 4.54
CA PHE A 127 11.27 -6.57 3.91
C PHE A 127 11.02 -6.22 2.45
N TYR A 128 11.69 -6.93 1.56
CA TYR A 128 11.69 -6.57 0.15
C TYR A 128 11.72 -7.77 -0.79
N SER A 129 11.55 -7.48 -2.08
CA SER A 129 11.84 -8.41 -3.18
C SER A 129 12.82 -7.77 -4.17
N GLY A 130 13.98 -8.39 -4.40
CA GLY A 130 14.96 -7.86 -5.35
C GLY A 130 14.50 -7.96 -6.81
N ASN A 131 13.68 -8.96 -7.12
CA ASN A 131 13.11 -9.18 -8.44
C ASN A 131 11.74 -8.51 -8.65
N SER A 132 11.23 -7.76 -7.66
CA SER A 132 9.92 -7.10 -7.66
C SER A 132 8.74 -8.03 -8.01
N LYS A 133 8.88 -9.33 -7.73
CA LYS A 133 7.86 -10.39 -7.95
C LYS A 133 7.56 -11.19 -6.70
N GLY A 134 8.25 -10.91 -5.59
CA GLY A 134 7.95 -11.46 -4.27
C GLY A 134 6.51 -11.19 -3.89
N ALA A 135 5.80 -12.22 -3.45
CA ALA A 135 4.38 -12.10 -3.17
C ALA A 135 3.90 -12.95 -2.01
N MET A 136 2.78 -12.56 -1.42
CA MET A 136 2.01 -13.35 -0.48
C MET A 136 0.59 -13.56 -1.02
N GLN A 137 0.22 -14.81 -1.26
CA GLN A 137 -1.11 -15.24 -1.65
C GLN A 137 -1.86 -15.78 -0.43
N GLY A 138 -2.84 -15.02 0.05
CA GLY A 138 -3.65 -15.35 1.21
C GLY A 138 -4.80 -16.31 0.94
N TYR A 139 -5.20 -16.55 -0.32
CA TYR A 139 -6.41 -17.31 -0.66
C TYR A 139 -7.63 -16.91 0.16
N GLY A 140 -7.81 -15.61 0.34
CA GLY A 140 -8.93 -14.98 1.01
C GLY A 140 -10.25 -15.51 0.46
N TYR A 141 -10.42 -15.70 -0.85
CA TYR A 141 -11.65 -16.23 -1.45
C TYR A 141 -12.16 -17.57 -0.88
N LEU A 142 -11.32 -18.33 -0.17
CA LEU A 142 -11.72 -19.53 0.58
C LEU A 142 -12.29 -19.20 1.97
N LEU A 143 -12.80 -17.97 2.16
CA LEU A 143 -13.15 -17.30 3.41
C LEU A 143 -13.84 -18.18 4.46
N ASN A 144 -13.35 -18.08 5.70
CA ASN A 144 -14.07 -18.31 6.95
C ASN A 144 -13.84 -17.13 7.93
N ALA A 145 -14.82 -16.80 8.77
CA ALA A 145 -14.81 -15.61 9.64
C ALA A 145 -13.66 -15.54 10.67
N SER A 146 -12.88 -16.61 10.81
CA SER A 146 -11.73 -16.71 11.72
C SER A 146 -10.39 -16.66 10.99
N ASP A 147 -10.32 -16.13 9.77
CA ASP A 147 -9.12 -16.25 8.93
C ASP A 147 -8.02 -15.20 9.22
N PRO A 148 -6.75 -15.47 8.82
CA PRO A 148 -5.60 -14.63 9.14
C PRO A 148 -5.52 -13.32 8.34
N ARG A 149 -4.75 -12.38 8.87
CA ARG A 149 -4.17 -11.24 8.13
C ARG A 149 -2.83 -11.67 7.51
N LEU A 150 -2.32 -10.96 6.50
CA LEU A 150 -1.03 -11.35 5.90
C LEU A 150 0.15 -10.88 6.75
N VAL A 151 0.35 -9.57 6.88
CA VAL A 151 1.56 -8.99 7.48
C VAL A 151 1.21 -8.07 8.65
N ARG A 152 1.96 -8.19 9.76
CA ARG A 152 1.95 -7.18 10.83
C ARG A 152 3.36 -6.79 11.23
N LEU A 153 3.62 -5.49 11.29
CA LEU A 153 4.80 -4.92 11.92
C LEU A 153 4.34 -4.32 13.26
N THR A 154 5.02 -4.61 14.36
CA THR A 154 4.69 -4.06 15.68
C THR A 154 5.93 -3.56 16.39
N LYS A 155 6.00 -2.27 16.72
CA LYS A 155 7.19 -1.64 17.31
C LYS A 155 8.44 -1.90 16.46
N VAL A 156 8.30 -1.71 15.15
CA VAL A 156 9.41 -1.79 14.20
C VAL A 156 9.92 -0.38 13.90
N THR A 157 11.23 -0.16 13.98
CA THR A 157 11.83 1.17 13.86
C THR A 157 12.95 1.19 12.82
N ASN A 158 13.09 2.29 12.06
CA ASN A 158 14.07 2.42 10.97
C ASN A 158 13.89 1.27 9.98
N PHE A 159 12.82 1.32 9.20
CA PHE A 159 12.44 0.18 8.38
C PHE A 159 11.94 0.55 6.99
N SER A 160 12.00 -0.43 6.08
CA SER A 160 11.26 -0.34 4.83
C SER A 160 10.53 -1.64 4.48
N PHE A 161 9.42 -1.49 3.76
CA PHE A 161 8.65 -2.58 3.14
C PHE A 161 8.36 -2.21 1.69
N HIS A 162 8.88 -2.96 0.72
CA HIS A 162 8.72 -2.56 -0.67
C HIS A 162 8.94 -3.67 -1.70
N ASP A 163 8.54 -3.39 -2.94
CA ASP A 163 8.68 -4.30 -4.08
C ASP A 163 7.95 -5.64 -3.91
N ILE A 164 6.89 -5.69 -3.08
CA ILE A 164 6.14 -6.91 -2.76
C ILE A 164 4.67 -6.77 -3.19
N ALA A 165 4.07 -7.89 -3.63
CA ALA A 165 2.63 -8.01 -3.83
C ALA A 165 1.95 -8.71 -2.65
N LEU A 166 0.86 -8.12 -2.13
CA LEU A 166 0.01 -8.71 -1.09
C LEU A 166 -1.37 -9.01 -1.68
N VAL A 167 -1.74 -10.29 -1.75
CA VAL A 167 -2.86 -10.73 -2.58
C VAL A 167 -3.83 -11.59 -1.81
N ASP A 168 -5.11 -11.21 -1.89
CA ASP A 168 -6.25 -11.97 -1.37
C ASP A 168 -6.08 -12.30 0.11
N ALA A 169 -5.83 -11.29 0.92
CA ALA A 169 -5.91 -11.47 2.37
C ALA A 169 -7.34 -11.89 2.75
N ALA A 170 -7.46 -12.80 3.72
CA ALA A 170 -8.76 -13.17 4.25
C ALA A 170 -9.32 -12.13 5.24
N GLN A 171 -8.45 -11.27 5.77
CA GLN A 171 -8.76 -10.02 6.46
C GLN A 171 -7.81 -8.92 5.95
N PHE A 172 -7.00 -8.32 6.82
CA PHE A 172 -6.11 -7.21 6.49
C PHE A 172 -4.83 -7.68 5.77
N HIS A 173 -4.35 -6.87 4.83
CA HIS A 173 -3.13 -7.16 4.08
C HIS A 173 -1.88 -6.77 4.88
N ILE A 174 -1.74 -5.51 5.29
CA ILE A 174 -0.62 -5.07 6.13
C ILE A 174 -1.06 -4.11 7.23
N VAL A 175 -0.61 -4.39 8.45
CA VAL A 175 -0.81 -3.53 9.62
C VAL A 175 0.53 -3.12 10.20
N MET A 176 0.73 -1.82 10.38
CA MET A 176 1.88 -1.25 11.05
C MET A 176 1.44 -0.62 12.38
N ASP A 177 1.79 -1.32 13.46
CA ASP A 177 1.41 -0.98 14.82
C ASP A 177 2.58 -0.33 15.55
N THR A 178 2.42 0.92 15.96
CA THR A 178 3.40 1.66 16.77
C THR A 178 4.79 1.62 16.14
N CYS A 179 4.86 1.78 14.81
CA CYS A 179 6.11 1.73 14.06
C CYS A 179 6.69 3.14 13.88
N SER A 180 8.00 3.26 13.61
CA SER A 180 8.59 4.58 13.36
C SER A 180 9.77 4.61 12.40
N ASN A 181 10.03 5.77 11.80
CA ASN A 181 11.10 5.99 10.81
C ASN A 181 10.98 4.99 9.64
N GLY A 182 9.76 4.83 9.13
CA GLY A 182 9.40 3.80 8.16
C GLY A 182 9.22 4.33 6.74
N GLU A 183 9.58 3.54 5.73
CA GLU A 183 9.29 3.82 4.33
C GLU A 183 8.58 2.62 3.68
N VAL A 184 7.40 2.83 3.09
CA VAL A 184 6.62 1.76 2.43
C VAL A 184 6.30 2.16 1.01
N TYR A 185 6.76 1.38 0.04
CA TYR A 185 6.61 1.78 -1.37
C TYR A 185 6.64 0.63 -2.36
N ASN A 186 6.37 0.92 -3.64
CA ASN A 186 6.39 -0.06 -4.73
C ASN A 186 5.64 -1.35 -4.36
N THR A 187 4.45 -1.20 -3.80
CA THR A 187 3.65 -2.31 -3.29
C THR A 187 2.32 -2.34 -4.01
N ILE A 188 1.86 -3.52 -4.40
CA ILE A 188 0.50 -3.72 -4.91
C ILE A 188 -0.28 -4.62 -3.96
N ILE A 189 -1.45 -4.15 -3.59
CA ILE A 189 -2.39 -4.87 -2.73
C ILE A 189 -3.65 -5.17 -3.53
N ARG A 190 -4.06 -6.44 -3.56
CA ARG A 190 -5.27 -6.86 -4.27
C ARG A 190 -6.07 -7.89 -3.49
N GLY A 191 -7.13 -7.44 -2.84
CA GLY A 191 -8.10 -8.25 -2.12
C GLY A 191 -9.47 -8.29 -2.81
N GLY A 192 -10.36 -9.09 -2.22
CA GLY A 192 -11.76 -9.20 -2.66
C GLY A 192 -12.57 -7.92 -2.40
N SER A 193 -13.71 -7.80 -3.07
CA SER A 193 -14.62 -6.65 -2.92
C SER A 193 -15.54 -6.78 -1.70
N LEU A 194 -14.98 -6.83 -0.49
CA LEU A 194 -15.68 -6.87 0.79
C LEU A 194 -15.03 -5.93 1.82
N GLY A 195 -15.80 -5.44 2.80
CA GLY A 195 -15.27 -4.76 3.99
C GLY A 195 -14.45 -5.69 4.88
N GLY A 196 -13.58 -5.15 5.72
CA GLY A 196 -12.64 -5.89 6.56
C GLY A 196 -11.44 -6.49 5.82
N LEU A 197 -11.23 -6.11 4.55
CA LEU A 197 -10.12 -6.53 3.69
C LEU A 197 -9.10 -5.41 3.50
N ASP A 198 -8.81 -4.71 4.59
CA ASP A 198 -8.01 -3.49 4.67
C ASP A 198 -6.67 -3.64 3.95
N GLY A 199 -6.27 -2.60 3.22
CA GLY A 199 -4.99 -2.53 2.52
C GLY A 199 -3.87 -2.27 3.51
N VAL A 200 -3.62 -1.00 3.80
CA VAL A 200 -2.60 -0.54 4.75
C VAL A 200 -3.26 0.17 5.93
N ASP A 201 -3.08 -0.38 7.12
CA ASP A 201 -3.37 0.31 8.38
C ASP A 201 -2.07 0.72 9.07
N ILE A 202 -1.96 1.99 9.50
CA ILE A 202 -0.76 2.52 10.14
C ILE A 202 -1.08 3.39 11.36
N TRP A 203 -0.35 3.17 12.44
CA TRP A 203 -0.16 4.15 13.51
C TRP A 203 1.28 4.08 14.05
N GLY A 204 1.78 5.21 14.54
CA GLY A 204 3.20 5.39 14.79
C GLY A 204 3.70 6.78 14.43
N SER A 205 5.00 6.93 14.17
CA SER A 205 5.57 8.24 13.89
C SER A 205 6.66 8.27 12.83
N ASN A 206 6.74 9.35 12.06
CA ASN A 206 7.77 9.54 11.03
C ASN A 206 7.75 8.41 9.99
N VAL A 207 6.65 8.28 9.24
CA VAL A 207 6.47 7.24 8.23
C VAL A 207 6.13 7.86 6.88
N TRP A 208 6.83 7.41 5.84
CA TRP A 208 6.58 7.76 4.46
C TRP A 208 5.97 6.57 3.72
N ILE A 209 4.80 6.76 3.10
CA ILE A 209 4.13 5.73 2.32
C ILE A 209 3.90 6.29 0.93
N HIS A 210 4.43 5.65 -0.11
CA HIS A 210 4.24 6.16 -1.46
C HIS A 210 4.25 5.09 -2.54
N ASP A 211 3.68 5.39 -3.71
CA ASP A 211 3.72 4.49 -4.86
C ASP A 211 3.10 3.12 -4.53
N ILE A 212 1.84 3.14 -4.08
CA ILE A 212 1.05 1.95 -3.71
C ILE A 212 -0.26 1.92 -4.48
N GLU A 213 -0.59 0.76 -5.06
CA GLU A 213 -1.94 0.46 -5.58
C GLU A 213 -2.68 -0.46 -4.60
N VAL A 214 -3.93 -0.12 -4.29
CA VAL A 214 -4.81 -0.95 -3.45
C VAL A 214 -6.14 -1.20 -4.14
N THR A 215 -6.52 -2.47 -4.19
CA THR A 215 -7.85 -2.95 -4.59
C THR A 215 -8.44 -3.79 -3.46
N ASN A 216 -9.64 -3.46 -3.02
CA ASN A 216 -10.41 -4.17 -1.98
C ASN A 216 -11.83 -3.57 -1.89
N LYS A 217 -12.50 -3.64 -0.73
CA LYS A 217 -13.66 -2.78 -0.44
C LYS A 217 -13.67 -2.19 0.97
N ASP A 218 -12.49 -2.05 1.55
CA ASP A 218 -12.24 -1.37 2.82
C ASP A 218 -11.04 -0.41 2.70
N GLU A 219 -10.35 -0.10 3.79
CA GLU A 219 -9.24 0.85 3.86
C GLU A 219 -8.27 0.72 2.67
N CYS A 220 -7.97 1.83 1.99
CA CYS A 220 -6.85 1.93 1.05
C CYS A 220 -5.55 2.09 1.85
N ILE A 221 -5.16 3.33 2.16
CA ILE A 221 -4.12 3.64 3.16
C ILE A 221 -4.76 4.45 4.29
N THR A 222 -4.82 3.88 5.49
CA THR A 222 -5.56 4.47 6.61
C THR A 222 -4.69 4.68 7.84
N VAL A 223 -4.69 5.93 8.34
CA VAL A 223 -4.03 6.31 9.59
C VAL A 223 -4.96 6.06 10.79
N LYS A 224 -4.45 5.34 11.80
CA LYS A 224 -5.10 5.13 13.11
C LYS A 224 -4.39 5.98 14.18
N SER A 225 -4.92 5.96 15.41
CA SER A 225 -4.36 6.70 16.55
C SER A 225 -3.59 5.78 17.50
N PRO A 226 -2.50 6.24 18.15
CA PRO A 226 -1.84 7.54 18.00
C PRO A 226 -0.92 7.62 16.79
N ALA A 227 -0.84 8.78 16.14
CA ALA A 227 0.03 8.96 14.98
C ALA A 227 0.60 10.37 14.83
N SER A 228 1.85 10.48 14.38
CA SER A 228 2.41 11.77 14.00
C SER A 228 3.38 11.74 12.85
N ASN A 229 3.49 12.84 12.09
CA ASN A 229 4.52 13.00 11.06
C ASN A 229 4.47 11.91 10.00
N ILE A 230 3.30 11.73 9.37
CA ILE A 230 3.09 10.71 8.33
C ILE A 230 2.85 11.42 6.99
N LEU A 231 3.66 11.06 6.00
CA LEU A 231 3.55 11.50 4.61
C LEU A 231 3.05 10.34 3.75
N ILE A 232 1.97 10.56 2.99
CA ILE A 232 1.35 9.55 2.13
C ILE A 232 1.16 10.15 0.75
N GLU A 233 1.82 9.62 -0.27
CA GLU A 233 1.73 10.22 -1.61
C GLU A 233 1.80 9.24 -2.78
N ASN A 234 1.26 9.64 -3.94
CA ASN A 234 1.19 8.79 -5.13
C ASN A 234 0.50 7.46 -4.84
N ILE A 235 -0.77 7.53 -4.45
CA ILE A 235 -1.58 6.37 -4.07
C ILE A 235 -2.67 6.13 -5.12
N PHE A 236 -2.80 4.89 -5.57
CA PHE A 236 -3.88 4.46 -6.45
C PHE A 236 -4.85 3.52 -5.73
N CYS A 237 -5.95 4.08 -5.23
CA CYS A 237 -7.08 3.30 -4.71
C CYS A 237 -7.96 2.84 -5.87
N ASN A 238 -7.64 1.67 -6.41
CA ASN A 238 -8.22 1.11 -7.64
C ASN A 238 -9.35 0.13 -7.29
N TRP A 239 -10.58 0.64 -7.15
CA TRP A 239 -11.72 -0.10 -6.60
C TRP A 239 -11.45 -0.55 -5.15
N SER A 240 -11.61 0.38 -4.21
CA SER A 240 -11.30 0.19 -2.78
C SER A 240 -12.46 0.68 -1.91
N GLY A 241 -12.33 0.67 -0.59
CA GLY A 241 -13.08 1.57 0.28
C GLY A 241 -12.57 3.01 0.16
N GLY A 242 -11.28 3.20 -0.10
CA GLY A 242 -10.65 4.51 -0.18
C GLY A 242 -9.82 4.83 1.08
N SER A 243 -9.00 5.86 1.01
CA SER A 243 -8.13 6.24 2.13
C SER A 243 -8.93 6.86 3.27
N ALA A 244 -8.44 6.73 4.51
CA ALA A 244 -9.15 7.26 5.67
C ALA A 244 -8.23 7.64 6.83
N LEU A 245 -8.83 8.23 7.85
CA LEU A 245 -8.27 8.45 9.18
C LEU A 245 -9.30 7.99 10.21
N GLY A 246 -8.92 7.02 11.04
CA GLY A 246 -9.77 6.38 12.04
C GLY A 246 -10.15 4.93 11.73
N SER A 247 -11.12 4.33 12.42
CA SER A 247 -12.02 4.96 13.39
C SER A 247 -11.30 5.50 14.62
N LEU A 248 -11.78 6.64 15.11
CA LEU A 248 -11.20 7.31 16.27
C LEU A 248 -12.16 7.28 17.46
N GLY A 249 -11.59 7.17 18.67
CA GLY A 249 -12.32 7.05 19.92
C GLY A 249 -11.73 7.92 21.03
N ALA A 250 -11.71 7.40 22.26
CA ALA A 250 -11.15 8.09 23.41
C ALA A 250 -9.63 8.30 23.26
N ASN A 251 -9.13 9.40 23.82
CA ASN A 251 -7.70 9.75 23.89
C ASN A 251 -7.01 9.76 22.52
N THR A 252 -7.73 10.16 21.48
CA THR A 252 -7.15 10.32 20.15
C THR A 252 -6.02 11.34 20.19
N ASP A 253 -4.85 11.00 19.67
CA ASP A 253 -3.76 11.96 19.43
C ASP A 253 -3.18 11.70 18.03
N ILE A 254 -3.55 12.56 17.10
CA ILE A 254 -3.03 12.53 15.74
C ILE A 254 -2.56 13.93 15.34
N SER A 255 -1.33 14.03 14.82
CA SER A 255 -0.81 15.32 14.35
C SER A 255 0.11 15.23 13.14
N ASN A 256 0.16 16.27 12.31
CA ASN A 256 1.11 16.40 11.21
C ASN A 256 0.98 15.23 10.19
N ILE A 257 -0.18 15.14 9.57
CA ILE A 257 -0.49 14.11 8.56
C ILE A 257 -0.66 14.79 7.20
N TYR A 258 0.00 14.26 6.17
CA TYR A 258 -0.13 14.77 4.81
C TYR A 258 -0.40 13.67 3.82
N TYR A 259 -1.55 13.75 3.16
CA TYR A 259 -1.80 13.01 1.94
C TYR A 259 -1.67 13.94 0.75
N ARG A 260 -0.98 13.50 -0.31
CA ARG A 260 -0.96 14.20 -1.60
C ARG A 260 -0.93 13.28 -2.80
N ASN A 261 -1.51 13.69 -3.92
CA ASN A 261 -1.52 12.90 -5.15
C ASN A 261 -2.17 11.52 -4.93
N VAL A 262 -3.43 11.53 -4.52
CA VAL A 262 -4.21 10.29 -4.30
C VAL A 262 -5.25 10.18 -5.41
N TYR A 263 -5.18 9.09 -6.16
CA TYR A 263 -6.16 8.74 -7.17
C TYR A 263 -7.10 7.66 -6.65
N SER A 264 -8.42 7.86 -6.76
CA SER A 264 -9.42 6.88 -6.30
C SER A 264 -10.54 6.71 -7.30
N GLN A 265 -10.77 5.48 -7.76
CA GLN A 265 -11.88 5.13 -8.64
C GLN A 265 -12.79 4.10 -8.00
N ASN A 266 -14.10 4.31 -8.13
CA ASN A 266 -15.15 3.43 -7.61
C ASN A 266 -14.94 3.00 -6.14
N CYS A 267 -14.46 3.96 -5.34
CA CYS A 267 -14.25 3.80 -3.91
C CYS A 267 -15.49 4.18 -3.10
N ASN A 268 -15.53 3.78 -1.82
CA ASN A 268 -16.58 4.28 -0.92
C ASN A 268 -16.38 5.78 -0.65
N GLN A 269 -15.14 6.26 -0.60
CA GLN A 269 -14.77 7.67 -0.49
C GLN A 269 -13.46 7.98 -1.24
N MET A 270 -13.21 9.26 -1.53
CA MET A 270 -11.85 9.72 -1.84
C MET A 270 -11.02 9.83 -0.54
N TYR A 271 -11.60 10.43 0.51
CA TYR A 271 -11.04 10.38 1.85
C TYR A 271 -12.12 10.46 2.93
N MET A 272 -11.98 9.69 4.01
CA MET A 272 -12.89 9.77 5.15
C MET A 272 -12.15 9.95 6.48
N ILE A 273 -12.55 10.92 7.28
CA ILE A 273 -12.19 11.00 8.71
C ILE A 273 -13.40 10.48 9.50
N LYS A 274 -13.25 9.39 10.26
CA LYS A 274 -14.38 8.70 10.92
C LYS A 274 -14.22 8.60 12.44
N SER A 275 -15.24 9.04 13.17
CA SER A 275 -15.36 8.87 14.62
C SER A 275 -16.82 8.86 15.07
N TRP A 276 -17.08 8.49 16.32
CA TRP A 276 -18.36 8.72 16.97
C TRP A 276 -18.17 8.86 18.48
N GLY A 277 -18.42 10.06 19.01
CA GLY A 277 -18.10 10.42 20.39
C GLY A 277 -16.58 10.50 20.60
N GLY A 278 -16.09 10.02 21.75
CA GLY A 278 -14.66 10.00 22.05
C GLY A 278 -14.10 11.33 22.56
N SER A 279 -12.77 11.42 22.58
CA SER A 279 -12.00 12.55 23.14
C SER A 279 -10.61 12.62 22.50
N GLY A 280 -9.89 13.71 22.75
CA GLY A 280 -8.55 13.93 22.21
C GLY A 280 -8.55 14.87 21.00
N THR A 281 -7.52 14.80 20.17
CA THR A 281 -7.27 15.79 19.12
C THR A 281 -6.71 15.17 17.85
N VAL A 282 -7.22 15.65 16.70
CA VAL A 282 -6.60 15.52 15.38
C VAL A 282 -6.20 16.93 14.94
N ARG A 283 -4.93 17.17 14.67
CA ARG A 283 -4.45 18.49 14.26
C ARG A 283 -3.42 18.48 13.14
N ASN A 284 -3.31 19.59 12.41
CA ASN A 284 -2.30 19.76 11.35
C ASN A 284 -2.38 18.64 10.31
N VAL A 285 -3.53 18.52 9.66
CA VAL A 285 -3.76 17.53 8.61
C VAL A 285 -3.91 18.25 7.27
N LYS A 286 -3.18 17.81 6.25
CA LYS A 286 -3.31 18.32 4.89
C LYS A 286 -3.67 17.18 3.94
N LEU A 287 -4.68 17.39 3.11
CA LEU A 287 -5.20 16.42 2.15
C LEU A 287 -5.27 17.11 0.80
N GLU A 288 -4.19 16.99 0.03
CA GLU A 288 -3.95 17.77 -1.18
C GLU A 288 -4.04 16.92 -2.45
N ASN A 289 -4.54 17.50 -3.55
CA ASN A 289 -4.46 16.88 -4.87
C ASN A 289 -5.04 15.46 -4.92
N PHE A 290 -6.30 15.32 -4.53
CA PHE A 290 -7.05 14.07 -4.66
C PHE A 290 -7.87 14.10 -5.95
N TRP A 291 -7.67 13.11 -6.82
CA TRP A 291 -8.43 12.96 -8.06
C TRP A 291 -9.24 11.67 -7.99
N GLY A 292 -10.48 11.67 -8.46
CA GLY A 292 -11.25 10.44 -8.48
C GLY A 292 -12.57 10.53 -9.20
N HIS A 293 -13.11 9.39 -9.60
CA HIS A 293 -14.42 9.31 -10.25
C HIS A 293 -15.21 8.11 -9.73
N THR A 294 -16.53 8.17 -9.90
CA THR A 294 -17.48 7.09 -9.60
C THR A 294 -17.50 6.69 -8.11
N ASN A 295 -16.87 7.49 -7.24
CA ASN A 295 -16.84 7.24 -5.80
C ASN A 295 -18.23 7.49 -5.18
N ALA A 296 -18.53 6.81 -4.07
CA ALA A 296 -19.80 7.05 -3.36
C ALA A 296 -19.77 8.38 -2.61
N TYR A 297 -18.74 8.62 -1.81
CA TYR A 297 -18.41 9.91 -1.19
C TYR A 297 -17.12 10.46 -1.79
N THR A 298 -16.81 11.72 -1.52
CA THR A 298 -15.51 12.30 -1.84
C THR A 298 -14.84 12.80 -0.57
N LEU A 299 -15.02 14.06 -0.18
CA LEU A 299 -14.53 14.62 1.08
C LEU A 299 -15.54 14.30 2.18
N ASN A 300 -15.17 13.46 3.14
CA ASN A 300 -16.08 13.04 4.20
C ASN A 300 -15.43 13.06 5.59
N LEU A 301 -15.57 14.15 6.33
CA LEU A 301 -15.36 14.15 7.78
C LEU A 301 -16.69 13.82 8.46
N ASN A 302 -16.79 12.64 9.07
CA ASN A 302 -17.98 12.18 9.76
C ASN A 302 -17.68 11.80 11.21
N ALA A 303 -17.99 12.71 12.14
CA ALA A 303 -17.87 12.48 13.59
C ALA A 303 -19.10 11.79 14.24
N TYR A 304 -20.00 11.24 13.42
CA TYR A 304 -21.17 10.47 13.82
C TYR A 304 -21.23 9.15 13.02
N TRP A 305 -20.08 8.53 12.80
CA TRP A 305 -19.97 7.34 11.96
C TRP A 305 -20.63 6.12 12.62
N THR A 306 -21.84 5.77 12.18
CA THR A 306 -22.68 4.79 12.87
C THR A 306 -22.25 3.33 12.71
N SER A 307 -21.22 3.06 11.91
CA SER A 307 -20.63 1.71 11.76
C SER A 307 -19.62 1.37 12.87
N MET A 308 -19.37 2.27 13.81
CA MET A 308 -18.71 1.96 15.09
C MET A 308 -19.68 2.11 16.26
N THR A 309 -19.33 1.54 17.41
CA THR A 309 -19.98 1.89 18.67
C THR A 309 -19.56 3.30 19.08
N GLN A 310 -20.52 4.11 19.53
CA GLN A 310 -20.24 5.45 20.06
C GLN A 310 -19.33 5.35 21.30
N ALA A 311 -18.16 5.99 21.24
CA ALA A 311 -17.25 6.10 22.37
C ALA A 311 -17.73 7.19 23.36
N ALA A 312 -17.45 7.01 24.64
CA ALA A 312 -17.74 8.02 25.65
C ALA A 312 -16.94 9.31 25.41
N GLY A 313 -17.59 10.46 25.60
CA GLY A 313 -17.01 11.78 25.43
C GLY A 313 -17.77 12.66 24.43
N ASN A 314 -17.49 13.96 24.46
CA ASN A 314 -18.23 14.97 23.69
C ASN A 314 -17.82 15.03 22.21
N GLY A 315 -16.82 14.25 21.80
CA GLY A 315 -16.24 14.30 20.47
C GLY A 315 -14.75 14.60 20.49
N ILE A 316 -14.10 14.26 19.38
CA ILE A 316 -12.70 14.58 19.13
C ILE A 316 -12.59 16.03 18.64
N SER A 317 -11.56 16.75 19.11
CA SER A 317 -11.25 18.08 18.60
C SER A 317 -10.49 17.98 17.27
N TYR A 318 -11.08 18.49 16.19
CA TYR A 318 -10.44 18.55 14.87
C TYR A 318 -9.99 19.98 14.59
N GLN A 319 -8.68 20.17 14.43
CA GLN A 319 -8.07 21.49 14.33
C GLN A 319 -7.11 21.59 13.15
N ASN A 320 -7.09 22.71 12.44
CA ASN A 320 -6.12 22.94 11.36
C ASN A 320 -6.07 21.79 10.34
N ILE A 321 -7.21 21.55 9.66
CA ILE A 321 -7.34 20.52 8.62
C ILE A 321 -7.60 21.21 7.29
N THR A 322 -6.71 20.99 6.32
CA THR A 322 -6.81 21.58 4.98
C THR A 322 -7.09 20.51 3.94
N PHE A 323 -8.19 20.69 3.19
CA PHE A 323 -8.51 19.96 1.98
C PHE A 323 -8.26 20.89 0.79
N SER A 324 -7.38 20.51 -0.14
CA SER A 324 -7.00 21.41 -1.24
C SER A 324 -6.77 20.73 -2.58
N GLY A 325 -7.32 21.31 -3.66
CA GLY A 325 -7.01 20.88 -5.04
C GLY A 325 -7.63 19.55 -5.45
N TRP A 326 -8.84 19.25 -4.96
CA TRP A 326 -9.53 18.00 -5.29
C TRP A 326 -10.28 18.13 -6.60
N LYS A 327 -10.28 17.06 -7.42
CA LYS A 327 -10.94 17.04 -8.73
C LYS A 327 -11.61 15.70 -9.03
N GLY A 328 -12.61 15.75 -9.92
CA GLY A 328 -13.23 14.58 -10.50
C GLY A 328 -14.73 14.51 -10.24
N THR A 329 -15.24 13.32 -10.00
CA THR A 329 -16.68 13.07 -9.93
C THR A 329 -17.09 12.10 -8.81
N ASN A 330 -18.35 12.18 -8.40
CA ASN A 330 -18.99 11.18 -7.56
C ASN A 330 -20.17 10.53 -8.29
N SER A 331 -20.57 9.36 -7.83
CA SER A 331 -21.68 8.59 -8.41
C SER A 331 -23.03 9.32 -8.31
N ASN A 332 -23.31 9.99 -7.19
CA ASN A 332 -24.56 10.74 -6.98
C ASN A 332 -24.41 11.82 -5.89
N GLY A 333 -24.07 13.04 -6.32
CA GLY A 333 -23.87 14.19 -5.45
C GLY A 333 -25.12 14.72 -4.74
N ALA A 334 -26.30 14.43 -5.27
CA ALA A 334 -27.56 14.78 -4.62
C ALA A 334 -27.83 13.91 -3.37
N GLN A 335 -27.38 12.66 -3.40
CA GLN A 335 -27.49 11.71 -2.29
C GLN A 335 -26.29 11.81 -1.33
N ARG A 336 -25.08 11.89 -1.89
CA ARG A 336 -23.80 11.89 -1.17
C ARG A 336 -22.93 13.03 -1.67
N GLY A 337 -23.08 14.17 -1.01
CA GLY A 337 -22.44 15.43 -1.38
C GLY A 337 -20.92 15.36 -1.54
N SER A 338 -20.38 16.23 -2.40
CA SER A 338 -18.95 16.40 -2.67
C SER A 338 -18.16 16.90 -1.47
N VAL A 339 -18.82 17.58 -0.53
CA VAL A 339 -18.21 18.03 0.71
C VAL A 339 -19.14 17.65 1.85
N GLN A 340 -18.65 16.84 2.78
CA GLN A 340 -19.30 16.57 4.05
C GLN A 340 -18.31 16.83 5.19
N VAL A 341 -18.61 17.83 6.01
CA VAL A 341 -17.83 18.17 7.21
C VAL A 341 -18.76 18.18 8.41
N LEU A 342 -18.93 17.01 9.03
CA LEU A 342 -19.87 16.75 10.11
C LEU A 342 -19.12 16.64 11.44
N CYS A 343 -19.01 17.77 12.14
CA CYS A 343 -18.24 17.88 13.38
C CYS A 343 -19.10 17.65 14.63
N PRO A 344 -18.49 17.20 15.74
CA PRO A 344 -19.21 16.97 16.99
C PRO A 344 -19.78 18.28 17.54
N SER A 345 -21.01 18.26 18.04
CA SER A 345 -21.67 19.46 18.59
C SER A 345 -21.04 19.94 19.89
N GLY A 346 -20.56 19.02 20.72
CA GLY A 346 -19.88 19.33 21.98
C GLY A 346 -18.44 19.84 21.80
N VAL A 347 -17.83 19.60 20.63
CA VAL A 347 -16.46 20.05 20.30
C VAL A 347 -16.40 20.45 18.81
N PRO A 348 -16.95 21.62 18.43
CA PRO A 348 -16.95 22.07 17.03
C PRO A 348 -15.54 22.08 16.40
N CYS A 349 -15.43 21.76 15.11
CA CYS A 349 -14.15 21.83 14.40
C CYS A 349 -13.71 23.27 14.18
N THR A 350 -12.41 23.54 14.23
CA THR A 350 -11.85 24.89 14.02
C THR A 350 -10.65 24.87 13.08
N GLY A 351 -10.50 25.91 12.25
CA GLY A 351 -9.39 25.98 11.30
C GLY A 351 -9.52 24.92 10.20
N ILE A 352 -10.75 24.64 9.75
CA ILE A 352 -10.98 23.80 8.57
C ILE A 352 -10.87 24.66 7.32
N THR A 353 -10.07 24.24 6.35
CA THR A 353 -9.93 24.92 5.06
C THR A 353 -10.36 23.98 3.94
N VAL A 354 -11.34 24.40 3.15
CA VAL A 354 -11.78 23.71 1.92
C VAL A 354 -11.50 24.63 0.75
N LYS A 355 -10.46 24.32 -0.01
CA LYS A 355 -9.95 25.18 -1.10
C LYS A 355 -9.85 24.39 -2.40
N ASP A 356 -10.34 24.95 -3.50
CA ASP A 356 -10.20 24.34 -4.83
C ASP A 356 -10.69 22.87 -4.90
N VAL A 357 -11.81 22.57 -4.23
CA VAL A 357 -12.49 21.27 -4.30
C VAL A 357 -13.55 21.32 -5.39
N ASN A 358 -13.22 20.72 -6.54
CA ASN A 358 -14.00 20.77 -7.77
C ASN A 358 -14.49 19.37 -8.14
N ILE A 359 -15.63 18.96 -7.58
CA ILE A 359 -16.26 17.65 -7.83
C ILE A 359 -17.61 17.88 -8.53
N TRP A 360 -17.97 16.98 -9.44
CA TRP A 360 -19.28 16.98 -10.08
C TRP A 360 -19.97 15.61 -10.04
N THR A 361 -21.30 15.63 -10.05
CA THR A 361 -22.09 14.41 -10.03
C THR A 361 -22.16 13.71 -11.39
N GLU A 362 -22.04 12.38 -11.39
CA GLU A 362 -22.28 11.53 -12.56
C GLU A 362 -23.77 11.25 -12.79
N SER A 363 -24.59 11.42 -11.76
CA SER A 363 -26.05 11.21 -11.81
C SER A 363 -26.81 12.45 -11.39
N GLY A 364 -27.85 12.81 -12.14
CA GLY A 364 -28.63 14.02 -11.90
C GLY A 364 -27.88 15.29 -12.29
N SER A 365 -28.25 16.42 -11.68
CA SER A 365 -27.78 17.76 -12.07
C SER A 365 -27.44 18.66 -10.87
N THR A 366 -27.30 18.08 -9.68
CA THR A 366 -27.05 18.82 -8.44
C THR A 366 -26.00 18.15 -7.58
N GLU A 367 -25.17 18.95 -6.94
CA GLU A 367 -24.16 18.55 -5.97
C GLU A 367 -24.45 19.19 -4.61
N LYS A 368 -24.23 18.47 -3.50
CA LYS A 368 -24.44 19.00 -2.15
C LYS A 368 -23.13 19.22 -1.41
N GLU A 369 -23.08 20.30 -0.64
CA GLU A 369 -22.02 20.58 0.32
C GLU A 369 -22.67 20.74 1.70
N ILE A 370 -22.33 19.86 2.64
CA ILE A 370 -22.99 19.75 3.94
C ILE A 370 -21.96 20.01 5.03
N CYS A 371 -22.22 21.00 5.87
CA CYS A 371 -21.37 21.35 6.99
C CYS A 371 -22.18 21.40 8.27
N GLN A 372 -21.62 20.83 9.33
CA GLN A 372 -22.20 20.83 10.67
C GLN A 372 -21.11 21.12 11.70
N ASN A 373 -21.32 22.15 12.52
CA ASN A 373 -20.42 22.57 13.61
C ASN A 373 -18.95 22.75 13.16
N ALA A 374 -18.71 23.21 11.93
CA ALA A 374 -17.39 23.28 11.32
C ALA A 374 -17.00 24.72 10.99
N TYR A 375 -15.87 25.18 11.53
CA TYR A 375 -15.45 26.57 11.41
C TYR A 375 -14.13 26.72 10.66
N GLY A 376 -14.07 27.69 9.75
CA GLY A 376 -12.90 28.03 8.96
C GLY A 376 -13.27 28.71 7.64
N SER A 377 -12.67 28.30 6.52
CA SER A 377 -12.87 28.94 5.23
C SER A 377 -13.13 27.94 4.09
N GLY A 378 -14.07 28.29 3.21
CA GLY A 378 -14.48 27.47 2.07
C GLY A 378 -15.94 27.00 2.12
N THR A 379 -16.53 26.80 0.94
CA THR A 379 -17.87 26.21 0.70
C THR A 379 -18.93 26.53 1.77
N CYS A 380 -19.35 25.53 2.55
CA CYS A 380 -20.43 25.59 3.55
C CYS A 380 -19.95 25.88 4.98
N LEU A 381 -18.65 26.18 5.17
CA LEU A 381 -18.06 26.43 6.48
C LEU A 381 -18.46 27.82 6.99
N LYS A 382 -18.67 27.95 8.30
CA LYS A 382 -18.85 29.26 8.94
C LYS A 382 -17.50 29.86 9.32
N SER A 383 -17.39 31.18 9.23
CA SER A 383 -16.29 31.92 9.83
C SER A 383 -16.42 31.98 11.36
N GLY A 384 -15.31 32.29 12.05
CA GLY A 384 -15.27 32.39 13.52
C GLY A 384 -14.96 31.05 14.19
N SER A 385 -15.42 30.86 15.43
CA SER A 385 -15.22 29.63 16.19
C SER A 385 -16.37 29.43 17.18
N GLY A 386 -17.06 28.29 17.09
CA GLY A 386 -17.99 27.83 18.12
C GLY A 386 -19.48 28.08 17.84
N GLY A 387 -20.32 27.35 18.58
CA GLY A 387 -21.76 27.28 18.35
C GLY A 387 -22.15 26.12 17.45
N THR A 388 -23.40 25.66 17.58
CA THR A 388 -23.93 24.56 16.78
C THR A 388 -24.65 25.06 15.54
N TYR A 389 -24.48 24.38 14.41
CA TYR A 389 -25.26 24.64 13.22
C TYR A 389 -25.24 23.44 12.28
N THR A 390 -26.19 23.40 11.36
CA THR A 390 -26.17 22.55 10.17
C THR A 390 -26.53 23.42 8.97
N THR A 391 -25.84 23.24 7.85
CA THR A 391 -26.18 23.88 6.59
C THR A 391 -25.93 22.94 5.43
N THR A 392 -26.71 23.13 4.37
CA THR A 392 -26.59 22.41 3.10
C THR A 392 -26.60 23.45 1.99
N VAL A 393 -25.53 23.49 1.20
CA VAL A 393 -25.47 24.25 -0.04
C VAL A 393 -25.73 23.29 -1.20
N THR A 394 -26.62 23.66 -2.10
CA THR A 394 -26.89 22.90 -3.32
C THR A 394 -26.31 23.67 -4.51
N ARG A 395 -25.43 23.02 -5.26
CA ARG A 395 -24.83 23.55 -6.48
C ARG A 395 -25.46 22.89 -7.70
N THR A 396 -25.75 23.69 -8.72
CA THR A 396 -26.29 23.24 -10.01
C THR A 396 -25.27 23.33 -11.15
N THR A 397 -24.06 23.83 -10.86
CA THR A 397 -22.96 23.93 -11.82
C THR A 397 -21.62 23.65 -11.16
N ALA A 398 -20.69 23.09 -11.94
CA ALA A 398 -19.29 22.96 -11.58
C ALA A 398 -18.40 23.17 -12.80
N SER A 399 -17.21 23.69 -12.57
CA SER A 399 -16.13 23.84 -13.55
C SER A 399 -14.85 23.21 -12.98
N ASN A 400 -13.85 22.99 -13.83
CA ASN A 400 -12.51 22.52 -13.42
C ASN A 400 -12.49 21.17 -12.67
N TYR A 401 -13.54 20.36 -12.81
CA TYR A 401 -13.64 19.04 -12.18
C TYR A 401 -13.07 17.91 -13.04
N ALA A 402 -12.88 18.12 -14.35
CA ALA A 402 -12.37 17.08 -15.24
C ALA A 402 -10.96 16.62 -14.84
N ILE A 403 -10.73 15.31 -14.89
CA ILE A 403 -9.47 14.65 -14.59
C ILE A 403 -9.07 13.72 -15.74
N GLN A 404 -7.78 13.44 -15.85
CA GLN A 404 -7.30 12.29 -16.62
C GLN A 404 -7.44 11.04 -15.76
N THR A 405 -7.97 9.95 -16.34
CA THR A 405 -8.08 8.66 -15.66
C THR A 405 -6.76 7.90 -15.64
N MET A 406 -6.62 6.93 -14.74
CA MET A 406 -5.42 6.12 -14.63
C MET A 406 -5.45 4.95 -15.63
N PRO A 407 -4.31 4.60 -16.26
CA PRO A 407 -4.20 3.30 -16.90
C PRO A 407 -4.27 2.19 -15.83
N GLY A 408 -4.89 1.06 -16.17
CA GLY A 408 -4.97 -0.09 -15.26
C GLY A 408 -6.11 -0.02 -14.24
N GLU A 409 -7.08 0.89 -14.40
CA GLU A 409 -8.34 0.83 -13.64
C GLU A 409 -9.03 -0.51 -13.83
N ILE A 410 -9.46 -1.13 -12.73
CA ILE A 410 -10.07 -2.46 -12.74
C ILE A 410 -11.51 -2.43 -12.25
N LYS A 411 -12.19 -3.56 -12.42
CA LYS A 411 -13.47 -3.85 -11.77
C LYS A 411 -13.26 -4.62 -10.46
N ALA A 412 -14.31 -4.69 -9.63
CA ALA A 412 -14.32 -5.54 -8.43
C ALA A 412 -13.79 -6.95 -8.72
N TRP A 413 -13.01 -7.48 -7.78
CA TRP A 413 -12.78 -8.91 -7.67
C TRP A 413 -13.85 -9.53 -6.75
N GLY A 414 -14.50 -10.58 -7.26
CA GLY A 414 -15.48 -11.34 -6.49
C GLY A 414 -14.83 -12.14 -5.35
N LEU A 415 -15.67 -12.75 -4.52
CA LEU A 415 -15.24 -13.53 -3.35
C LEU A 415 -15.18 -15.05 -3.59
N GLY A 416 -15.56 -15.52 -4.78
CA GLY A 416 -15.73 -16.95 -5.07
C GLY A 416 -14.59 -17.60 -5.86
N THR A 417 -13.58 -16.83 -6.28
CA THR A 417 -12.49 -17.30 -7.13
C THR A 417 -11.16 -16.72 -6.68
N GLN A 418 -10.08 -17.46 -6.91
CA GLN A 418 -8.72 -16.97 -6.66
C GLN A 418 -8.47 -15.65 -7.40
N ILE A 419 -7.86 -14.71 -6.68
CA ILE A 419 -7.37 -13.45 -7.25
C ILE A 419 -5.93 -13.67 -7.74
N PRO A 420 -5.62 -13.39 -9.02
CA PRO A 420 -4.28 -13.56 -9.56
C PRO A 420 -3.30 -12.53 -8.98
N ILE A 421 -2.04 -12.94 -8.80
CA ILE A 421 -0.98 -12.05 -8.33
C ILE A 421 -0.63 -11.04 -9.43
N PRO A 422 -0.83 -9.73 -9.21
CA PRO A 422 -0.51 -8.72 -10.19
C PRO A 422 0.98 -8.35 -10.17
N ALA A 423 1.46 -7.79 -11.28
CA ALA A 423 2.73 -7.05 -11.28
C ALA A 423 2.53 -5.70 -10.58
N ILE A 424 3.57 -5.21 -9.90
CA ILE A 424 3.57 -3.87 -9.30
C ILE A 424 3.56 -2.84 -10.44
N PRO A 425 2.63 -1.87 -10.46
CA PRO A 425 2.58 -0.87 -11.51
C PRO A 425 3.71 0.15 -11.35
N THR A 426 3.92 0.95 -12.40
CA THR A 426 4.93 2.02 -12.43
C THR A 426 4.29 3.39 -12.65
N THR A 427 3.03 3.55 -12.24
CA THR A 427 2.32 4.83 -12.15
C THR A 427 1.16 4.69 -11.17
N PHE A 428 1.00 5.69 -10.31
CA PHE A 428 0.03 5.66 -9.20
C PHE A 428 -0.84 6.93 -9.14
N PHE A 429 -0.48 7.94 -9.92
CA PHE A 429 -1.23 9.17 -10.07
C PHE A 429 -1.00 9.75 -11.48
N PRO A 430 -2.01 10.37 -12.12
CA PRO A 430 -1.88 10.85 -13.49
C PRO A 430 -0.71 11.82 -13.68
N GLY A 431 0.15 11.54 -14.67
CA GLY A 431 1.29 12.37 -15.02
C GLY A 431 2.51 12.26 -14.09
N LEU A 432 2.45 11.45 -13.04
CA LEU A 432 3.56 11.24 -12.11
C LEU A 432 4.23 9.88 -12.36
N LYS A 433 5.56 9.89 -12.26
CA LYS A 433 6.38 8.68 -12.18
C LYS A 433 6.54 8.27 -10.71
N PRO A 434 6.79 6.97 -10.43
CA PRO A 434 7.14 6.53 -9.09
C PRO A 434 8.36 7.29 -8.59
N ILE A 435 8.39 7.57 -7.29
CA ILE A 435 9.54 8.20 -6.63
C ILE A 435 10.76 7.29 -6.70
N SER A 436 10.54 5.99 -6.47
CA SER A 436 11.57 4.96 -6.52
C SER A 436 11.27 3.96 -7.64
N ALA A 437 12.23 3.72 -8.54
CA ALA A 437 12.10 2.67 -9.54
C ALA A 437 12.00 1.28 -8.88
N LEU A 438 11.27 0.35 -9.50
CA LEU A 438 11.25 -1.05 -9.08
C LEU A 438 12.67 -1.62 -9.01
N MET A 439 12.95 -2.41 -7.97
CA MET A 439 14.27 -3.03 -7.80
C MET A 439 14.70 -3.88 -8.98
N ALA A 440 13.76 -4.59 -9.61
CA ALA A 440 14.02 -5.39 -10.81
C ALA A 440 14.58 -4.55 -11.98
N ALA A 441 14.19 -3.28 -12.08
CA ALA A 441 14.64 -2.38 -13.14
C ALA A 441 16.09 -1.90 -12.93
N ASN A 442 16.62 -2.00 -11.70
CA ASN A 442 17.96 -1.55 -11.33
C ASN A 442 18.99 -2.70 -11.28
N GLY A 443 18.68 -3.87 -11.85
CA GLY A 443 19.58 -5.04 -11.82
C GLY A 443 19.73 -5.68 -10.44
N GLY A 444 18.78 -5.46 -9.52
CA GLY A 444 18.79 -5.92 -8.13
C GLY A 444 18.62 -7.43 -7.90
N GLY A 445 19.10 -8.27 -8.81
CA GLY A 445 19.18 -9.72 -8.60
C GLY A 445 20.10 -10.01 -7.42
N GLY A 446 19.55 -10.61 -6.36
CA GLY A 446 20.27 -10.98 -5.14
C GLY A 446 21.56 -11.74 -5.41
N SER A 447 22.53 -11.57 -4.50
CA SER A 447 23.83 -12.24 -4.51
C SER A 447 23.66 -13.76 -4.54
N SER A 448 23.72 -14.35 -5.73
CA SER A 448 24.02 -15.77 -5.88
C SER A 448 25.48 -15.99 -5.45
N PRO A 449 25.81 -16.91 -4.53
CA PRO A 449 27.18 -17.13 -4.13
C PRO A 449 27.94 -17.71 -5.33
N THR A 450 28.85 -16.93 -5.89
CA THR A 450 29.77 -17.39 -6.92
C THR A 450 30.74 -18.37 -6.27
N THR A 451 30.59 -19.66 -6.56
CA THR A 451 31.58 -20.69 -6.19
C THR A 451 32.92 -20.29 -6.82
N THR A 452 33.87 -19.87 -5.97
CA THR A 452 35.20 -19.49 -6.41
C THR A 452 36.04 -20.76 -6.54
N THR A 453 36.12 -21.32 -7.75
CA THR A 453 37.07 -22.40 -8.05
C THR A 453 38.41 -21.78 -8.40
N THR A 454 39.37 -21.87 -7.49
CA THR A 454 40.78 -21.51 -7.70
C THR A 454 41.38 -22.31 -8.85
N THR A 455 41.86 -21.60 -9.87
CA THR A 455 42.61 -22.15 -11.01
C THR A 455 44.05 -22.45 -10.61
N THR A 456 44.39 -23.73 -10.48
CA THR A 456 45.78 -24.20 -10.55
C THR A 456 46.09 -24.71 -11.95
N THR A 457 47.15 -24.16 -12.53
CA THR A 457 47.70 -24.40 -13.86
C THR A 457 48.22 -25.82 -14.02
N ALA A 458 47.75 -26.54 -15.06
CA ALA A 458 48.42 -27.72 -15.60
C ALA A 458 48.31 -27.78 -17.14
N LYS A 459 49.42 -28.23 -17.74
CA LYS A 459 49.84 -28.26 -19.16
C LYS A 459 49.03 -29.27 -20.02
N PRO A 460 48.94 -29.11 -21.36
CA PRO A 460 47.90 -29.75 -22.16
C PRO A 460 48.21 -31.20 -22.55
N THR A 461 47.16 -32.02 -22.55
CA THR A 461 47.12 -33.32 -23.21
C THR A 461 45.87 -33.45 -24.08
N THR A 462 46.07 -34.08 -25.23
CA THR A 462 45.24 -34.15 -26.43
C THR A 462 44.00 -35.06 -26.34
N MET A 463 42.97 -34.67 -27.12
CA MET A 463 41.88 -35.45 -27.74
C MET A 463 40.80 -36.13 -26.86
N SER A 464 39.55 -35.64 -26.97
CA SER A 464 38.53 -36.21 -27.87
C SER A 464 37.19 -35.47 -27.71
N ALA A 465 36.60 -35.06 -28.83
CA ALA A 465 35.25 -34.52 -28.88
C ALA A 465 34.23 -35.67 -28.95
N THR A 466 33.25 -35.66 -28.07
CA THR A 466 32.01 -36.45 -28.24
C THR A 466 30.83 -35.50 -28.08
N GLY A 467 30.24 -35.13 -29.22
CA GLY A 467 28.87 -34.65 -29.27
C GLY A 467 27.91 -35.81 -29.01
N GLY A 468 26.91 -35.57 -28.17
CA GLY A 468 25.80 -36.49 -27.92
C GLY A 468 24.48 -35.81 -28.27
N GLY A 469 23.96 -36.10 -29.46
CA GLY A 469 22.59 -35.77 -29.85
C GLY A 469 21.59 -36.70 -29.15
N GLY A 470 20.58 -36.13 -28.52
CA GLY A 470 19.43 -36.86 -27.98
C GLY A 470 18.37 -37.08 -29.06
N SER A 471 18.47 -38.19 -29.79
CA SER A 471 17.47 -38.71 -30.72
C SER A 471 16.30 -39.37 -29.95
N GLY A 472 15.45 -38.56 -29.32
CA GLY A 472 14.22 -39.02 -28.68
C GLY A 472 13.00 -38.32 -29.29
N THR A 473 11.88 -39.03 -29.41
CA THR A 473 10.56 -38.40 -29.57
C THR A 473 9.99 -38.08 -28.19
N GLN A 474 9.25 -36.99 -28.07
CA GLN A 474 8.60 -36.55 -26.85
C GLN A 474 7.24 -37.26 -26.67
N SER A 475 6.90 -37.63 -25.43
CA SER A 475 5.60 -38.25 -25.12
C SER A 475 4.42 -37.28 -25.31
N GLN A 476 3.20 -37.79 -25.39
CA GLN A 476 1.99 -36.96 -25.33
C GLN A 476 2.08 -36.00 -24.13
N TYR A 477 1.72 -34.74 -24.34
CA TYR A 477 1.79 -33.65 -23.36
C TYR A 477 3.20 -33.23 -22.92
N GLY A 478 4.27 -33.81 -23.46
CA GLY A 478 5.63 -33.32 -23.21
C GLY A 478 5.93 -32.04 -24.00
N GLN A 479 6.82 -31.20 -23.47
CA GLN A 479 7.29 -30.00 -24.17
C GLN A 479 8.11 -30.40 -25.40
N CYS A 480 7.81 -29.80 -26.54
CA CYS A 480 8.48 -30.07 -27.82
C CYS A 480 9.05 -28.80 -28.48
N GLY A 481 8.97 -27.65 -27.80
CA GLY A 481 9.51 -26.38 -28.28
C GLY A 481 9.28 -25.22 -27.32
N GLY A 482 9.74 -24.04 -27.74
CA GLY A 482 9.73 -22.81 -26.94
C GLY A 482 11.13 -22.21 -26.80
N SER A 483 11.22 -20.89 -26.66
CA SER A 483 12.50 -20.19 -26.46
C SER A 483 13.24 -20.71 -25.23
N GLY A 484 14.49 -21.14 -25.41
CA GLY A 484 15.33 -21.73 -24.36
C GLY A 484 15.16 -23.23 -24.13
N TYR A 485 14.25 -23.90 -24.84
CA TYR A 485 14.07 -25.35 -24.73
C TYR A 485 15.15 -26.12 -25.52
N SER A 486 15.84 -27.05 -24.88
CA SER A 486 16.93 -27.85 -25.46
C SER A 486 16.63 -29.36 -25.54
N GLY A 487 15.38 -29.77 -25.32
CA GLY A 487 14.97 -31.17 -25.34
C GLY A 487 14.42 -31.64 -26.69
N PRO A 488 13.84 -32.85 -26.76
CA PRO A 488 13.21 -33.42 -27.96
C PRO A 488 12.18 -32.51 -28.61
N THR A 489 12.29 -32.27 -29.93
CA THR A 489 11.38 -31.41 -30.71
C THR A 489 10.36 -32.18 -31.55
N ALA A 490 10.55 -33.49 -31.73
CA ALA A 490 9.62 -34.37 -32.43
C ALA A 490 8.72 -35.09 -31.42
N CYS A 491 7.43 -35.23 -31.72
CA CYS A 491 6.47 -35.95 -30.87
C CYS A 491 6.36 -37.42 -31.27
N ALA A 492 6.08 -38.30 -30.30
CA ALA A 492 5.75 -39.69 -30.59
C ALA A 492 4.42 -39.75 -31.36
N ALA A 493 4.33 -40.61 -32.39
CA ALA A 493 3.09 -40.78 -33.12
C ALA A 493 1.97 -41.29 -32.18
N PRO A 494 0.72 -40.80 -32.30
CA PRO A 494 0.17 -39.96 -33.37
C PRO A 494 0.23 -38.43 -33.14
N TYR A 495 0.99 -37.97 -32.14
CA TYR A 495 0.93 -36.59 -31.65
C TYR A 495 1.78 -35.63 -32.50
N ALA A 496 1.38 -34.35 -32.52
CA ALA A 496 2.11 -33.29 -33.21
C ALA A 496 2.50 -32.16 -32.25
N CYS A 497 3.62 -31.49 -32.53
CA CYS A 497 4.08 -30.38 -31.71
C CYS A 497 3.24 -29.13 -31.99
N SER A 498 2.44 -28.68 -31.01
CA SER A 498 1.59 -27.51 -31.09
C SER A 498 2.14 -26.36 -30.25
N THR A 499 2.36 -25.20 -30.88
CA THR A 499 2.90 -24.01 -30.20
C THR A 499 1.80 -23.26 -29.46
N GLN A 500 1.97 -23.06 -28.16
CA GLN A 500 0.99 -22.35 -27.31
C GLN A 500 1.41 -20.89 -27.09
N ASN A 501 2.70 -20.65 -26.93
CA ASN A 501 3.28 -19.31 -26.86
C ASN A 501 4.78 -19.35 -27.20
N THR A 502 5.43 -18.18 -27.22
CA THR A 502 6.84 -18.01 -27.59
C THR A 502 7.82 -18.85 -26.76
N TYR A 503 7.44 -19.24 -25.55
CA TYR A 503 8.29 -20.00 -24.62
C TYR A 503 7.86 -21.46 -24.47
N TYR A 504 6.76 -21.89 -25.11
CA TYR A 504 6.20 -23.22 -24.89
C TYR A 504 5.43 -23.78 -26.09
N ALA A 505 5.83 -24.99 -26.52
CA ALA A 505 5.10 -25.86 -27.43
C ALA A 505 5.00 -27.27 -26.84
N GLN A 506 3.90 -27.97 -27.10
CA GLN A 506 3.58 -29.26 -26.48
C GLN A 506 3.08 -30.29 -27.49
N CYS A 507 3.38 -31.56 -27.28
CA CYS A 507 2.83 -32.67 -28.07
C CYS A 507 1.35 -32.89 -27.75
N LEU A 508 0.46 -32.73 -28.74
CA LEU A 508 -0.99 -32.93 -28.62
C LEU A 508 -1.52 -33.96 -29.60
#